data_AF-A0A645AVZ2-F1
#
_entry.id   AF-A0A645AVZ2-F1
#
_cell.length_a   1.000
_cell.length_b   1.000
_cell.length_c   1.000
_cell.angle_alpha   90.00
_cell.angle_beta   90.00
_cell.angle_gamma   90.00
#
_symmetry.space_group_name_H-M   'P 1'
#
loop_
_entity.id
_entity.type
_entity.pdbx_description
1 polymer ?
#
loop_
_entity_poly.entity_id
_entity_poly.type
_entity_poly.pdbx_seq_one_letter_code
_entity_poly.pdbx_strand_id
1 'polypeptide(L)'
;MLLQQQENYSVVKSNRIWLMQHDPFSWLVDGNDFQYAQSVKKSALYMNGTLNQWVNSFDDEKRELFVNTLFQIIQATNATTFYDLTGDWQKRAYAVLSAMKGIDDETRRFMFQTIRSLFVLAVKSIGETRKPETIS
;
A
#
# COMPACT_ATOMS: atom_id res chain seq x y z
N MET A 1 -1.48 -6.70 -10.06
CA MET A 1 -1.63 -5.70 -8.98
C MET A 1 -0.57 -5.97 -7.91
N LEU A 2 -0.48 -5.12 -6.89
CA LEU A 2 0.37 -5.37 -5.73
C LEU A 2 -0.01 -6.74 -5.13
N LEU A 3 0.96 -7.63 -4.95
CA LEU A 3 0.78 -8.98 -4.39
C LEU A 3 -0.12 -9.95 -5.19
N GLN A 4 -0.40 -9.68 -6.47
CA GLN A 4 -1.25 -10.58 -7.27
C GLN A 4 -0.45 -11.43 -8.25
N GLN A 5 -0.63 -12.75 -8.15
CA GLN A 5 -0.18 -13.74 -9.13
C GLN A 5 -1.33 -14.02 -10.13
N GLN A 6 -1.03 -14.01 -11.44
CA GLN A 6 -1.98 -14.15 -12.55
C GLN A 6 -2.38 -15.63 -12.74
N GLU A 7 -3.60 -16.02 -13.16
CA GLU A 7 -4.26 -15.61 -14.41
C GLU A 7 -5.79 -15.50 -14.35
N ASN A 8 -6.33 -14.62 -15.21
CA ASN A 8 -7.74 -14.19 -15.39
C ASN A 8 -8.39 -13.50 -14.17
N TYR A 9 -8.64 -12.19 -14.31
CA TYR A 9 -9.36 -11.40 -13.30
C TYR A 9 -10.34 -10.42 -13.93
N SER A 10 -11.45 -10.18 -13.23
CA SER A 10 -12.38 -9.07 -13.51
C SER A 10 -12.05 -7.89 -12.61
N VAL A 11 -12.17 -6.67 -13.11
CA VAL A 11 -12.03 -5.45 -12.30
C VAL A 11 -13.41 -5.01 -11.84
N VAL A 12 -13.61 -4.94 -10.53
CA VAL A 12 -14.84 -4.42 -9.91
C VAL A 12 -14.61 -2.98 -9.47
N LYS A 13 -15.57 -2.10 -9.72
CA LYS A 13 -15.54 -0.71 -9.24
C LYS A 13 -15.68 -0.71 -7.72
N SER A 14 -14.85 0.09 -7.06
CA SER A 14 -14.92 0.35 -5.63
C SER A 14 -15.07 1.85 -5.38
N ASN A 15 -15.85 2.22 -4.35
CA ASN A 15 -15.93 3.60 -3.86
C ASN A 15 -14.76 4.00 -2.95
N ARG A 16 -13.81 3.09 -2.72
CA ARG A 16 -12.56 3.35 -2.01
C ARG A 16 -11.39 3.39 -3.00
N ILE A 17 -10.20 3.75 -2.54
CA ILE A 17 -9.02 3.84 -3.39
C ILE A 17 -7.79 3.20 -2.73
N TRP A 18 -6.72 3.02 -3.51
CA TRP A 18 -5.48 2.35 -3.09
C TRP A 18 -5.77 0.94 -2.54
N LEU A 19 -5.09 0.49 -1.47
CA LEU A 19 -5.34 -0.83 -0.86
C LEU A 19 -6.77 -1.02 -0.35
N MET A 20 -7.49 0.06 -0.04
CA MET A 20 -8.86 -0.02 0.46
C MET A 20 -9.85 -0.55 -0.56
N GLN A 21 -9.48 -0.56 -1.85
CA GLN A 21 -10.28 -1.20 -2.91
C GLN A 21 -10.36 -2.71 -2.74
N HIS A 22 -9.47 -3.32 -1.95
CA HIS A 22 -9.53 -4.75 -1.65
C HIS A 22 -10.53 -5.10 -0.54
N ASP A 23 -11.18 -4.10 0.09
CA ASP A 23 -12.31 -4.35 0.99
C ASP A 23 -13.54 -4.72 0.13
N PRO A 24 -14.05 -5.97 0.20
CA PRO A 24 -15.19 -6.38 -0.62
C PRO A 24 -16.47 -5.58 -0.33
N PHE A 25 -16.62 -5.02 0.87
CA PHE A 25 -17.75 -4.17 1.23
C PHE A 25 -17.72 -2.79 0.57
N SER A 26 -16.61 -2.43 -0.09
CA SER A 26 -16.49 -1.22 -0.88
C SER A 26 -16.88 -1.39 -2.35
N TRP A 27 -17.13 -2.64 -2.79
CA TRP A 27 -17.42 -2.96 -4.19
C TRP A 27 -18.83 -2.53 -4.56
N LEU A 28 -18.94 -1.86 -5.69
CA LEU A 28 -20.22 -1.36 -6.19
C LEU A 28 -21.00 -2.49 -6.86
N VAL A 29 -22.30 -2.53 -6.60
CA VAL A 29 -23.25 -3.50 -7.14
C VAL A 29 -24.27 -2.76 -8.01
N ASP A 30 -24.76 -3.42 -9.06
CA ASP A 30 -25.90 -2.98 -9.88
C ASP A 30 -26.87 -4.15 -10.01
N GLY A 31 -28.04 -4.03 -9.38
CA GLY A 31 -29.00 -5.13 -9.23
C GLY A 31 -28.40 -6.31 -8.45
N ASN A 32 -28.15 -7.42 -9.15
CA ASN A 32 -27.69 -8.70 -8.58
C ASN A 32 -26.22 -9.04 -8.92
N ASP A 33 -25.47 -8.11 -9.54
CA ASP A 33 -24.09 -8.35 -9.97
C ASP A 33 -23.20 -7.12 -9.66
N PHE A 34 -21.88 -7.31 -9.71
CA PHE A 34 -20.91 -6.24 -9.49
C PHE A 34 -20.89 -5.25 -10.66
N GLN A 35 -20.58 -3.99 -10.35
CA GLN A 35 -20.24 -3.02 -11.38
C GLN A 35 -18.80 -3.24 -11.84
N TYR A 36 -18.64 -3.81 -13.02
CA TYR A 36 -17.32 -4.05 -13.60
C TYR A 36 -16.71 -2.80 -14.25
N ALA A 37 -15.39 -2.76 -14.31
CA ALA A 37 -14.61 -1.77 -15.04
C ALA A 37 -13.74 -2.47 -16.10
N GLN A 38 -13.49 -1.78 -17.22
CA GLN A 38 -12.64 -2.32 -18.29
C GLN A 38 -11.17 -2.47 -17.86
N SER A 39 -10.70 -1.63 -16.93
CA SER A 39 -9.31 -1.66 -16.47
C SER A 39 -9.14 -1.00 -15.11
N VAL A 40 -7.99 -1.29 -14.48
CA VAL A 40 -7.56 -0.65 -13.24
C VAL A 40 -7.22 0.82 -13.53
N LYS A 41 -7.52 1.73 -12.58
CA LYS A 41 -7.20 3.16 -12.70
C LYS A 41 -5.70 3.38 -13.01
N LYS A 42 -5.38 4.38 -13.85
CA LYS A 42 -3.98 4.74 -14.21
C LYS A 42 -3.10 4.98 -12.98
N SER A 43 -3.64 5.59 -11.92
CA SER A 43 -2.92 5.83 -10.67
C SER A 43 -2.52 4.54 -9.95
N ALA A 44 -3.37 3.52 -9.98
CA ALA A 44 -3.08 2.21 -9.42
C ALA A 44 -2.07 1.42 -10.27
N LEU A 45 -2.13 1.56 -11.61
CA LEU A 45 -1.10 1.01 -12.50
C LEU A 45 0.27 1.66 -12.27
N TYR A 46 0.30 2.99 -12.12
CA TYR A 46 1.52 3.74 -11.82
C TYR A 46 2.10 3.31 -10.47
N MET A 47 1.28 3.26 -9.41
CA MET A 47 1.67 2.78 -8.09
C MET A 47 2.28 1.37 -8.15
N ASN A 48 1.60 0.46 -8.85
CA ASN A 48 2.05 -0.91 -9.03
C ASN A 48 3.38 -0.97 -9.79
N GLY A 49 3.54 -0.14 -10.82
CA GLY A 49 4.80 0.00 -11.56
C GLY A 49 5.94 0.51 -10.68
N THR A 50 5.72 1.58 -9.91
CA THR A 50 6.72 2.12 -8.98
C THR A 50 7.11 1.11 -7.92
N LEU A 51 6.14 0.42 -7.32
CA LEU A 51 6.42 -0.60 -6.30
C LEU A 51 7.18 -1.80 -6.86
N ASN A 52 6.77 -2.29 -8.03
CA ASN A 52 7.47 -3.39 -8.69
C ASN A 52 8.89 -3.01 -9.08
N GLN A 53 9.07 -1.84 -9.70
CA GLN A 53 10.40 -1.37 -10.11
C GLN A 53 11.33 -1.21 -8.89
N TRP A 54 10.78 -0.72 -7.78
CA TRP A 54 11.53 -0.53 -6.56
C TRP A 54 11.86 -1.86 -5.85
N VAL A 55 10.89 -2.78 -5.68
CA VAL A 55 11.14 -4.13 -5.15
C VAL A 55 12.13 -4.92 -6.01
N ASN A 56 12.07 -4.74 -7.34
CA ASN A 56 12.98 -5.37 -8.29
C ASN A 56 14.38 -4.73 -8.34
N SER A 57 14.56 -3.53 -7.76
CA SER A 57 15.88 -2.90 -7.66
C SER A 57 16.76 -3.50 -6.56
N PHE A 58 16.18 -4.33 -5.69
CA PHE A 58 16.88 -5.02 -4.62
C PHE A 58 17.21 -6.46 -4.97
N ASP A 59 18.37 -6.91 -4.46
CA ASP A 59 18.69 -8.32 -4.30
C ASP A 59 17.73 -8.99 -3.29
N ASP A 60 17.72 -10.32 -3.28
CA ASP A 60 16.77 -11.10 -2.49
C ASP A 60 16.89 -10.81 -0.98
N GLU A 61 18.11 -10.58 -0.49
CA GLU A 61 18.36 -10.26 0.92
C GLU A 61 17.76 -8.90 1.32
N LYS A 62 18.00 -7.85 0.53
CA LYS A 62 17.41 -6.52 0.79
C LYS A 62 15.91 -6.52 0.59
N ARG A 63 15.39 -7.33 -0.33
CA ARG A 63 13.95 -7.49 -0.53
C ARG A 63 13.29 -8.15 0.68
N GLU A 64 13.86 -9.24 1.18
CA GLU A 64 13.40 -9.89 2.40
C GLU A 64 13.45 -8.93 3.59
N LEU A 65 14.58 -8.26 3.76
CA LEU A 65 14.79 -7.28 4.82
C LEU A 65 13.73 -6.17 4.80
N PHE A 66 13.45 -5.63 3.62
CA PHE A 66 12.42 -4.63 3.46
C PHE A 66 11.02 -5.16 3.81
N VAL A 67 10.63 -6.31 3.25
CA VAL A 67 9.29 -6.88 3.49
C VAL A 67 9.10 -7.16 4.98
N ASN A 68 10.08 -7.78 5.63
CA ASN A 68 10.06 -8.06 7.07
C ASN A 68 9.96 -6.77 7.89
N THR A 69 10.74 -5.75 7.56
CA THR A 69 10.69 -4.44 8.23
C THR A 69 9.33 -3.79 8.08
N LEU A 70 8.78 -3.76 6.86
CA LEU A 70 7.46 -3.18 6.59
C LEU A 70 6.37 -3.87 7.42
N PHE A 71 6.36 -5.21 7.45
CA PHE A 71 5.37 -5.97 8.22
C PHE A 71 5.53 -5.81 9.73
N GLN A 72 6.76 -5.74 10.25
CA GLN A 72 6.99 -5.45 11.67
C GLN A 72 6.46 -4.07 12.07
N ILE A 73 6.64 -3.07 11.21
CA ILE A 73 6.11 -1.72 11.45
C ILE A 73 4.59 -1.75 11.47
N ILE A 74 3.96 -2.40 10.47
CA ILE A 74 2.50 -2.57 10.41
C ILE A 74 1.99 -3.24 11.69
N GLN A 75 2.58 -4.35 12.12
CA GLN A 75 2.20 -5.04 13.37
C GLN A 75 2.37 -4.14 14.59
N ALA A 76 3.46 -3.37 14.66
CA ALA A 76 3.73 -2.46 15.78
C ALA A 76 2.79 -1.25 15.84
N THR A 77 2.02 -0.97 14.78
CA THR A 77 0.97 0.07 14.84
C THR A 77 -0.29 -0.38 15.57
N ASN A 78 -0.45 -1.67 15.89
CA ASN A 78 -1.71 -2.27 16.37
C ASN A 78 -2.93 -1.92 15.48
N ALA A 79 -2.67 -1.64 14.20
CA ALA A 79 -3.71 -1.28 13.25
C ALA A 79 -4.66 -2.46 13.04
N THR A 80 -5.95 -2.22 13.25
CA THR A 80 -7.01 -3.20 12.94
C THR A 80 -7.51 -3.02 11.50
N THR A 81 -7.36 -1.81 10.98
CA THR A 81 -7.69 -1.44 9.60
C THR A 81 -6.55 -0.68 8.95
N PHE A 82 -6.56 -0.61 7.62
CA PHE A 82 -5.62 0.24 6.89
C PHE A 82 -5.76 1.74 7.22
N TYR A 83 -6.86 2.19 7.86
CA TYR A 83 -7.02 3.57 8.32
C TYR A 83 -6.15 3.88 9.54
N ASP A 84 -5.95 2.87 10.38
CA ASP A 84 -5.16 2.96 11.61
C ASP A 84 -3.64 3.05 11.33
N LEU A 85 -3.23 2.67 10.11
CA LEU A 85 -1.83 2.76 9.64
C LEU A 85 -1.34 4.21 9.53
N THR A 86 -2.22 5.20 9.50
CA THR A 86 -1.86 6.60 9.30
C THR A 86 -1.27 7.28 10.55
N GLY A 87 -1.33 6.61 11.71
CA GLY A 87 -0.85 7.12 13.01
C GLY A 87 0.67 7.12 13.19
N ASP A 88 1.17 6.72 14.36
CA ASP A 88 2.58 6.79 14.80
C ASP A 88 3.59 5.91 14.00
N TRP A 89 3.28 5.54 12.75
CA TRP A 89 4.08 4.66 11.90
C TRP A 89 5.54 5.12 11.75
N GLN A 90 5.80 6.44 11.73
CA GLN A 90 7.15 7.01 11.65
C GLN A 90 8.00 6.62 12.87
N LYS A 91 7.43 6.75 14.08
CA LYS A 91 8.10 6.39 15.33
C LYS A 91 8.34 4.88 15.38
N ARG A 92 7.36 4.08 14.95
CA ARG A 92 7.48 2.61 14.85
C ARG A 92 8.56 2.20 13.85
N ALA A 93 8.59 2.82 12.68
CA ALA A 93 9.61 2.62 11.66
C ALA A 93 11.02 2.93 12.18
N TYR A 94 11.18 4.05 12.87
CA TYR A 94 12.44 4.41 13.49
C TYR A 94 12.87 3.39 14.55
N ALA A 95 11.95 2.96 15.42
CA ALA A 95 12.22 1.97 16.46
C ALA A 95 12.64 0.60 15.88
N VAL A 96 11.90 0.09 14.90
CA VAL A 96 12.22 -1.18 14.21
C VAL A 96 13.60 -1.10 13.55
N LEU A 97 13.82 -0.08 12.72
CA LEU A 97 15.09 0.11 12.00
C LEU A 97 16.30 0.32 12.92
N SER A 98 16.10 0.92 14.10
CA SER A 98 17.16 1.12 15.09
C SER A 98 17.49 -0.15 15.86
N ALA A 99 16.53 -1.07 16.02
CA ALA A 99 16.73 -2.35 16.69
C ALA A 99 17.45 -3.38 15.80
N MET A 100 17.42 -3.19 14.48
CA MET A 100 18.08 -4.09 13.53
C MET A 100 19.60 -3.91 13.58
N LYS A 101 20.29 -4.96 14.04
CA LYS A 101 21.74 -5.05 14.05
C LYS A 101 22.26 -5.52 12.68
N GLY A 102 23.40 -4.98 12.25
CA GLY A 102 24.06 -5.42 11.01
C GLY A 102 23.60 -4.73 9.72
N ILE A 103 22.73 -3.72 9.81
CA ILE A 103 22.34 -2.87 8.68
C ILE A 103 23.17 -1.59 8.74
N ASP A 104 23.78 -1.23 7.62
CA ASP A 104 24.49 0.04 7.47
C ASP A 104 23.53 1.24 7.41
N ASP A 105 24.05 2.43 7.71
CA ASP A 105 23.23 3.64 7.81
C ASP A 105 22.63 4.09 6.46
N GLU A 106 23.23 3.73 5.34
CA GLU A 106 22.71 4.03 4.01
C GLU A 106 21.47 3.19 3.72
N THR A 107 21.58 1.87 3.89
CA THR A 107 20.46 0.93 3.75
C THR A 107 19.32 1.29 4.71
N ARG A 108 19.64 1.62 5.97
CA ARG A 108 18.64 2.08 6.96
C ARG A 108 17.88 3.31 6.48
N ARG A 109 18.59 4.32 5.96
CA ARG A 109 17.99 5.57 5.47
C ARG A 109 17.12 5.33 4.25
N PHE A 110 17.59 4.51 3.31
CA PHE A 110 16.85 4.16 2.11
C PHE A 110 15.56 3.39 2.43
N MET A 111 15.62 2.43 3.36
CA MET A 111 14.43 1.71 3.84
C MET A 111 13.42 2.67 4.47
N PHE A 112 13.87 3.55 5.38
CA PHE A 112 13.00 4.54 6.00
C PHE A 112 12.31 5.45 4.98
N GLN A 113 13.06 5.97 4.01
CA GLN A 113 12.52 6.84 2.96
C GLN A 113 11.49 6.12 2.09
N THR A 114 11.70 4.85 1.80
CA THR A 114 10.75 4.12 0.97
C THR A 114 9.49 3.74 1.73
N ILE A 115 9.63 3.25 2.96
CA ILE A 115 8.48 3.02 3.86
C ILE A 115 7.70 4.33 3.98
N ARG A 116 8.37 5.46 4.20
CA ARG A 116 7.73 6.78 4.21
C ARG A 116 6.94 7.08 2.96
N SER A 117 7.54 6.87 1.79
CA SER A 117 6.88 7.13 0.51
C SER A 117 5.61 6.28 0.37
N LEU A 118 5.66 5.01 0.78
CA LEU A 118 4.50 4.13 0.79
C LEU A 118 3.37 4.62 1.70
N PHE A 119 3.69 5.00 2.94
CA PHE A 119 2.70 5.53 3.88
C PHE A 119 2.11 6.87 3.41
N VAL A 120 2.93 7.77 2.83
CA VAL A 120 2.44 9.04 2.28
C VAL A 120 1.47 8.80 1.12
N LEU A 121 1.80 7.87 0.22
CA LEU A 121 0.93 7.50 -0.89
C LEU A 121 -0.38 6.87 -0.38
N ALA A 122 -0.31 6.02 0.65
CA ALA A 122 -1.49 5.47 1.30
C ALA A 122 -2.38 6.57 1.93
N VAL A 123 -1.81 7.50 2.70
CA VAL A 123 -2.54 8.60 3.35
C VAL A 123 -3.18 9.54 2.32
N LYS A 124 -2.42 9.96 1.30
CA LYS A 124 -2.94 10.84 0.24
C LYS A 124 -4.16 10.21 -0.42
N SER A 125 -4.11 8.90 -0.61
CA SER A 125 -5.21 8.18 -1.20
C SER A 125 -6.47 8.15 -0.28
N ILE A 126 -6.30 8.01 1.03
CA ILE A 126 -7.41 8.09 1.99
C ILE A 126 -8.01 9.51 2.04
N GLY A 127 -7.21 10.55 1.79
CA GLY A 127 -7.71 11.93 1.70
C GLY A 127 -8.59 12.19 0.49
N GLU A 128 -8.32 11.53 -0.63
CA GLU A 128 -9.10 11.67 -1.88
C GLU A 128 -10.49 11.01 -1.78
N THR A 129 -10.68 9.95 -0.99
CA THR A 129 -12.00 9.31 -0.77
C THR A 129 -12.95 10.11 0.10
N ARG A 130 -12.46 11.12 0.84
CA ARG A 130 -13.31 11.99 1.68
C ARG A 130 -13.89 13.19 0.94
N LYS A 131 -13.44 13.50 -0.29
CA LYS A 131 -14.08 14.54 -1.10
C LYS A 131 -15.29 13.91 -1.80
N PRO A 132 -16.53 14.35 -1.52
CA PRO A 132 -17.66 13.90 -2.31
C PRO A 132 -17.43 14.35 -3.76
N GLU A 133 -17.59 13.43 -4.71
CA GLU A 133 -17.74 13.82 -6.11
C GLU A 133 -18.96 14.74 -6.18
N THR A 134 -18.73 16.04 -6.40
CA THR A 134 -19.77 16.97 -6.80
C THR A 134 -20.32 16.46 -8.13
N ILE A 135 -21.49 15.83 -8.07
CA ILE A 135 -22.29 15.46 -9.23
C ILE A 135 -22.68 16.77 -9.91
N SER A 136 -22.16 17.00 -11.11
CA SER A 136 -22.63 18.03 -12.06
C SER A 136 -23.57 17.40 -13.07
#